data_AF-A0A418KKD1-F1
#
_entry.id   AF-A0A418KKD1-F1
#
_cell.length_a   1.000
_cell.length_b   1.000
_cell.length_c   1.000
_cell.angle_alpha   90.00
_cell.angle_beta   90.00
_cell.angle_gamma   90.00
#
_symmetry.space_group_name_H-M   'P 1'
#
loop_
_entity.id
_entity.type
_entity.pdbx_description
1 polymer ?
#
loop_
_entity_poly.entity_id
_entity_poly.type
_entity_poly.pdbx_seq_one_letter_code
_entity_poly.pdbx_strand_id
1 'polypeptide(L)' 'ALPAWVLAGAAGATIVVGALAGAYPAARAARMPPTAALTAV' A
#
# COMPACT_ATOMS: atom_id res chain seq x y z
N ALA A 1 0.43 -25.02 18.56
CA ALA A 1 0.99 -23.71 18.13
C ALA A 1 0.79 -23.57 16.62
N LEU A 2 0.50 -22.37 16.13
CA LEU A 2 0.41 -22.12 14.68
C LEU A 2 1.81 -22.25 14.05
N PRO A 3 1.94 -22.88 12.86
CA PRO A 3 3.21 -22.93 12.15
C PRO A 3 3.68 -21.53 11.76
N ALA A 4 4.97 -21.24 11.90
CA ALA A 4 5.54 -19.93 11.58
C ALA A 4 5.29 -19.51 10.11
N TRP A 5 5.28 -20.48 9.18
CA TRP A 5 5.03 -20.22 7.76
C TRP A 5 3.61 -19.68 7.50
N VAL A 6 2.62 -20.05 8.32
CA VAL A 6 1.24 -19.56 8.19
C VAL A 6 1.18 -18.08 8.53
N LEU A 7 1.86 -17.67 9.61
CA LEU A 7 1.93 -16.28 10.02
C LEU A 7 2.72 -15.44 9.00
N ALA A 8 3.84 -15.96 8.50
CA ALA A 8 4.62 -15.31 7.46
C ALA A 8 3.82 -15.15 6.15
N GLY A 9 3.08 -16.18 5.75
CA GLY A 9 2.21 -16.15 4.58
C GLY A 9 1.09 -15.11 4.72
N ALA A 10 0.43 -15.05 5.88
CA ALA A 10 -0.61 -14.07 6.15
C ALA A 10 -0.09 -12.62 6.14
N ALA A 11 1.06 -12.37 6.76
CA ALA A 11 1.71 -11.06 6.74
C ALA A 11 2.11 -10.65 5.32
N GLY A 12 2.75 -11.57 4.58
CA GLY A 12 3.15 -11.35 3.18
C GLY A 12 1.95 -11.04 2.29
N ALA A 13 0.86 -11.81 2.41
CA ALA A 13 -0.36 -11.59 1.64
C ALA A 13 -0.97 -10.20 1.92
N THR A 14 -1.02 -9.79 3.19
CA THR A 14 -1.55 -8.48 3.58
C THR A 14 -0.74 -7.34 2.95
N ILE A 15 0.59 -7.45 3.01
CA ILE A 15 1.50 -6.46 2.42
C ILE A 15 1.31 -6.39 0.91
N VAL A 16 1.30 -7.55 0.23
CA VAL A 16 1.17 -7.61 -1.24
C VAL A 16 -0.15 -7.02 -1.69
N VAL A 17 -1.26 -7.41 -1.07
CA VAL A 17 -2.60 -6.91 -1.42
C VAL A 17 -2.69 -5.41 -1.16
N GLY A 18 -2.26 -4.94 0.01
CA GLY A 18 -2.27 -3.52 0.36
C GLY A 18 -1.41 -2.68 -0.59
N ALA A 19 -0.21 -3.17 -0.91
CA ALA A 19 0.70 -2.50 -1.85
C ALA A 19 0.10 -2.40 -3.26
N LEU A 20 -0.48 -3.49 -3.77
CA LEU A 20 -1.10 -3.50 -5.09
C LEU A 20 -2.35 -2.61 -5.15
N ALA A 21 -3.21 -2.67 -4.15
CA ALA A 21 -4.41 -1.85 -4.06
C ALA A 21 -4.07 -0.35 -3.97
N GLY A 22 -3.03 0.01 -3.22
CA GLY A 22 -2.57 1.39 -3.06
C GLY A 22 -1.72 1.92 -4.22
N ALA A 23 -1.17 1.05 -5.06
CA ALA A 23 -0.19 1.44 -6.08
C ALA A 23 -0.74 2.48 -7.08
N TYR A 24 -1.94 2.26 -7.61
CA TYR A 24 -2.56 3.18 -8.57
C TYR A 24 -2.84 4.57 -7.98
N PRO A 25 -3.59 4.71 -6.87
CA PRO A 25 -3.83 6.02 -6.28
C PRO A 25 -2.54 6.70 -5.82
N ALA A 26 -1.55 5.96 -5.31
CA ALA A 26 -0.24 6.52 -4.94
C ALA A 26 0.52 7.06 -6.16
N ALA A 27 0.55 6.31 -7.26
CA ALA A 27 1.18 6.76 -8.50
C ALA A 27 0.47 7.98 -9.10
N ARG A 28 -0.86 8.04 -8.99
CA ARG A 28 -1.63 9.22 -9.37
C ARG A 28 -1.26 10.42 -8.50
N ALA A 29 -1.17 10.23 -7.18
CA ALA A 29 -0.81 11.29 -6.25
C ALA A 29 0.60 11.84 -6.49
N ALA A 30 1.56 10.97 -6.79
CA ALA A 30 2.94 11.34 -7.10
C ALA A 30 3.08 12.22 -8.36
N ARG A 31 2.08 12.23 -9.24
CA ARG A 31 2.06 13.05 -10.46
C ARG A 31 1.32 14.39 -10.28
N MET A 32 0.70 14.63 -9.11
CA MET A 32 -0.01 15.88 -8.84
C MET A 32 1.00 17.01 -8.58
N PRO A 33 0.72 18.25 -9.01
CA PRO A 33 1.59 19.38 -8.70
C PRO A 33 1.64 19.61 -7.18
N PRO A 34 2.79 20.00 -6.61
CA PRO A 34 2.98 20.06 -5.15
C PRO A 34 1.97 20.96 -4.42
N THR A 35 1.56 22.07 -5.03
CA THR A 35 0.58 23.00 -4.47
C THR A 35 -0.82 22.40 -4.34
N ALA A 36 -1.24 21.59 -5.32
CA ALA A 36 -2.50 20.86 -5.27
C ALA A 36 -2.44 19.70 -4.26
N ALA A 37 -1.28 19.04 -4.12
CA ALA A 37 -1.11 17.99 -3.13
C ALA A 37 -1.19 18.51 -1.68
N LEU A 38 -0.63 19.71 -1.41
CA LEU A 38 -0.69 20.34 -0.08
C LEU A 38 -2.12 20.78 0.32
N THR A 39 -2.93 21.17 -0.66
CA THR A 39 -4.31 21.67 -0.43
C THR A 39 -5.38 20.59 -0.50
N ALA A 40 -5.03 19.37 -0.96
CA ALA A 40 -5.93 18.22 -1.02
C ALA A 40 -6.08 17.49 0.33
N VAL A 41 -5.36 17.94 1.37
CA VAL A 41 -5.45 17.49 2.76
C VAL A 41 -6.36 18.44 3.52
#